data_AF-B9M3J6-F1
#
_entry.id   AF-B9M3J6-F1
#
_cell.length_a   1.000
_cell.length_b   1.000
_cell.length_c   1.000
_cell.angle_alpha   90.00
_cell.angle_beta   90.00
_cell.angle_gamma   90.00
#
_symmetry.space_group_name_H-M   'P 1'
#
loop_
_entity.id
_entity.type
_entity.pdbx_description
1 polymer ?
#
loop_
_entity_poly.entity_id
_entity_poly.type
_entity_poly.pdbx_seq_one_letter_code
_entity_poly.pdbx_strand_id
1 'polypeptide(L)'
;MPNKKGYTLVELLVVMAIFITVIMISSSAFEKITQTAGQQSRSVETQIEGQVGLNLMRFDIEHAGYGLPWSFRSPLTYPEVDVTAGFLADGIDSNSFNDMVSLGPDKIPKAIASATSTTTGIDYLVVKSTMASINATSKKWSFVNYSVNESGGIATNESYIKQWSTLSDNFVNGENVVTLINITNQKAGTIDRQLANDGAAFYYSYAGLFPATDAYKPVTPSQIFTVYGIDDKPLRMPYNRADFYVNRPSNVPSSCNPGTGVLYKGVAVHTTGGFVQYPLLDCVGDMQVAFELDLLNDGNITYAKNLDGYTAKTIRESLKRVRVYILAHEGGRDRNFIYPVNDTSKALVVGDPAFTVSFGRIWSAADLAARFGPDWQNYRWKIYTLAIKPTNLD
;
A
#
# COMPACT_ATOMS: atom_id res chain seq x y z
N MET A 1 -46.37 -34.01 63.26
CA MET A 1 -45.08 -33.76 63.94
C MET A 1 -43.97 -33.92 62.90
N PRO A 2 -43.17 -32.87 62.63
CA PRO A 2 -42.14 -32.94 61.59
C PRO A 2 -40.94 -33.74 62.09
N ASN A 3 -40.50 -34.69 61.28
CA ASN A 3 -39.39 -35.60 61.57
C ASN A 3 -38.07 -34.84 61.44
N LYS A 4 -37.55 -34.28 62.55
CA LYS A 4 -36.24 -33.61 62.61
C LYS A 4 -35.13 -34.66 62.71
N LYS A 5 -34.76 -35.29 61.58
CA LYS A 5 -33.53 -36.07 61.49
C LYS A 5 -32.36 -35.11 61.32
N GLY A 6 -31.44 -35.09 62.29
CA GLY A 6 -30.20 -34.32 62.18
C GLY A 6 -29.26 -34.93 61.14
N TYR A 7 -28.59 -34.08 60.36
CA TYR A 7 -27.58 -34.50 59.38
C TYR A 7 -26.42 -35.21 60.07
N THR A 8 -25.99 -36.34 59.51
CA THR A 8 -24.82 -37.06 60.03
C THR A 8 -23.54 -36.45 59.49
N LEU A 9 -22.46 -36.45 60.29
CA LEU A 9 -21.16 -35.88 59.89
C LEU A 9 -20.60 -36.54 58.62
N VAL A 10 -20.93 -37.82 58.41
CA VAL A 10 -20.56 -38.59 57.21
C VAL A 10 -21.25 -38.04 55.97
N GLU A 11 -22.53 -37.69 56.05
CA GLU A 11 -23.32 -37.16 54.94
C GLU A 11 -22.80 -35.78 54.50
N LEU A 12 -22.37 -34.94 55.46
CA LEU A 12 -21.75 -33.65 55.18
C LEU A 12 -20.37 -33.81 54.51
N LEU A 13 -19.58 -34.81 54.92
CA LEU A 13 -18.28 -35.12 54.32
C LEU A 13 -18.43 -35.63 52.87
N VAL A 14 -19.40 -36.50 52.62
CA VAL A 14 -19.69 -37.01 51.27
C VAL A 14 -20.14 -35.88 50.34
N VAL A 15 -21.02 -34.97 50.79
CA VAL A 15 -21.45 -33.82 49.97
C VAL A 15 -20.28 -32.90 49.64
N MET A 16 -19.40 -32.60 50.60
CA MET A 16 -18.21 -31.78 50.34
C MET A 16 -17.26 -32.43 49.34
N ALA A 17 -17.03 -33.74 49.44
CA ALA A 17 -16.18 -34.47 48.50
C ALA A 17 -16.73 -34.45 47.06
N ILE A 18 -18.04 -34.62 46.90
CA ILE A 18 -18.71 -34.51 45.60
C ILE A 18 -18.59 -33.08 45.06
N PHE A 19 -18.82 -32.07 45.90
CA PHE A 19 -18.76 -30.67 45.49
C PHE A 19 -17.36 -30.26 45.01
N ILE A 20 -16.31 -30.69 45.71
CA ILE A 20 -14.91 -30.43 45.32
C ILE A 20 -14.61 -31.08 43.97
N THR A 21 -15.08 -32.30 43.74
CA THR A 21 -14.88 -33.01 42.46
C THR A 21 -15.59 -32.29 41.31
N VAL A 22 -16.83 -31.83 41.52
CA VAL A 22 -17.58 -31.05 40.52
C VAL A 22 -16.88 -29.72 40.22
N ILE A 23 -16.42 -28.98 41.24
CA ILE A 23 -15.69 -27.72 41.05
C ILE A 23 -14.40 -27.94 40.27
N MET A 24 -13.63 -29.01 40.54
CA MET A 24 -12.40 -29.30 39.79
C MET A 24 -12.69 -29.56 38.30
N ILE A 25 -13.73 -30.33 37.99
CA ILE A 25 -14.13 -30.58 36.59
C ILE A 25 -14.55 -29.27 35.93
N SER A 26 -15.39 -28.47 36.59
CA SER A 26 -15.84 -27.17 36.07
C SER A 26 -14.70 -26.17 35.90
N SER A 27 -13.71 -26.14 36.80
CA SER A 27 -12.54 -25.26 36.72
C SER A 27 -11.69 -25.59 35.50
N SER A 28 -11.39 -26.88 35.26
CA SER A 28 -10.63 -27.30 34.08
C SER A 28 -11.35 -26.99 32.76
N ALA A 29 -12.68 -27.13 32.74
CA ALA A 29 -13.50 -26.75 31.60
C ALA A 29 -13.49 -25.23 31.38
N PHE A 30 -13.60 -24.44 32.46
CA PHE A 30 -13.57 -22.99 32.40
C PHE A 30 -12.20 -22.46 31.92
N GLU A 31 -11.10 -23.03 32.37
CA GLU A 31 -9.75 -22.69 31.88
C GLU A 31 -9.65 -22.93 30.38
N LYS A 32 -10.11 -24.09 29.90
CA LYS A 32 -10.09 -24.42 28.47
C LYS A 32 -10.95 -23.44 27.66
N ILE A 33 -12.17 -23.14 28.12
CA ILE A 33 -13.06 -22.18 27.47
C ILE A 33 -12.43 -20.79 27.42
N THR A 34 -11.84 -20.33 28.52
CA THR A 34 -11.21 -19.01 28.61
C THR A 34 -9.99 -18.90 27.68
N GLN A 35 -9.16 -19.94 27.62
CA GLN A 35 -8.02 -19.99 26.72
C GLN A 35 -8.45 -19.98 25.25
N THR A 36 -9.43 -20.82 24.89
CA THR A 36 -9.96 -20.86 23.51
C THR A 36 -10.63 -19.54 23.13
N ALA A 37 -11.42 -18.94 24.02
CA ALA A 37 -12.05 -17.64 23.78
C ALA A 37 -10.99 -16.53 23.57
N GLY A 38 -9.94 -16.51 24.38
CA GLY A 38 -8.82 -15.57 24.22
C GLY A 38 -8.07 -15.74 22.90
N GLN A 39 -7.83 -17.00 22.48
CA GLN A 39 -7.21 -17.29 21.18
C GLN A 39 -8.10 -16.87 20.01
N GLN A 40 -9.40 -17.17 20.07
CA GLN A 40 -10.36 -16.78 19.03
C GLN A 40 -10.48 -15.26 18.92
N SER A 41 -10.58 -14.55 20.04
CA SER A 41 -10.63 -13.09 20.06
C SER A 41 -9.40 -12.47 19.38
N ARG A 42 -8.19 -12.95 19.72
CA ARG A 42 -6.95 -12.48 19.09
C ARG A 42 -6.89 -12.82 17.60
N SER A 43 -7.34 -14.01 17.21
CA SER A 43 -7.39 -14.40 15.80
C SER A 43 -8.32 -13.48 15.00
N VAL A 44 -9.47 -13.11 15.57
CA VAL A 44 -10.45 -12.20 14.93
C VAL A 44 -9.89 -10.79 14.84
N GLU A 45 -9.24 -10.29 15.89
CA GLU A 45 -8.58 -8.98 15.89
C GLU A 45 -7.54 -8.88 14.76
N THR A 46 -6.60 -9.84 14.69
CA THR A 46 -5.59 -9.88 13.61
C THR A 46 -6.21 -10.00 12.22
N GLN A 47 -7.33 -10.73 12.07
CA GLN A 47 -8.04 -10.82 10.80
C GLN A 47 -8.65 -9.48 10.37
N ILE A 48 -9.28 -8.75 11.29
CA ILE A 48 -9.88 -7.44 11.01
C ILE A 48 -8.81 -6.41 10.66
N GLU A 49 -7.76 -6.32 11.47
CA GLU A 49 -6.63 -5.42 11.23
C GLU A 49 -5.96 -5.71 9.88
N GLY A 50 -5.71 -6.99 9.60
CA GLY A 50 -5.15 -7.42 8.32
C GLY A 50 -6.05 -7.06 7.14
N GLN A 51 -7.35 -7.27 7.23
CA GLN A 51 -8.28 -6.90 6.15
C GLN A 51 -8.24 -5.38 5.87
N VAL A 52 -8.18 -4.55 6.90
CA VAL A 52 -8.11 -3.09 6.76
C VAL A 52 -6.77 -2.65 6.17
N GLY A 53 -5.66 -3.17 6.68
CA GLY A 53 -4.31 -2.86 6.17
C GLY A 53 -4.14 -3.26 4.70
N LEU A 54 -4.63 -4.45 4.32
CA LEU A 54 -4.59 -4.93 2.94
C LEU A 54 -5.52 -4.15 2.01
N ASN A 55 -6.65 -3.64 2.52
CA ASN A 55 -7.51 -2.75 1.74
C ASN A 55 -6.83 -1.41 1.43
N LEU A 56 -6.01 -0.88 2.34
CA LEU A 56 -5.22 0.33 2.05
C LEU A 56 -4.19 0.08 0.95
N MET A 57 -3.49 -1.06 0.99
CA MET A 57 -2.57 -1.46 -0.06
C MET A 57 -3.28 -1.64 -1.40
N ARG A 58 -4.46 -2.29 -1.38
CA ARG A 58 -5.30 -2.45 -2.57
C ARG A 58 -5.70 -1.11 -3.18
N PHE A 59 -6.16 -0.19 -2.35
CA PHE A 59 -6.60 1.13 -2.79
C PHE A 59 -5.48 1.90 -3.50
N ASP A 60 -4.27 1.91 -2.92
CA ASP A 60 -3.12 2.59 -3.53
C ASP A 60 -2.74 1.97 -4.88
N ILE A 61 -2.71 0.63 -4.98
CA ILE A 61 -2.38 -0.07 -6.24
C ILE A 61 -3.45 0.20 -7.31
N GLU A 62 -4.72 0.24 -6.94
CA GLU A 62 -5.82 0.57 -7.86
C GLU A 62 -5.68 2.01 -8.39
N HIS A 63 -5.28 2.94 -7.53
CA HIS A 63 -5.07 4.35 -7.85
C HIS A 63 -3.64 4.70 -8.30
N ALA A 64 -2.82 3.70 -8.59
CA ALA A 64 -1.48 3.92 -9.11
C ALA A 64 -1.56 4.69 -10.44
N GLY A 65 -0.73 5.73 -10.58
CA GLY A 65 -0.74 6.58 -11.77
C GLY A 65 -1.77 7.71 -11.75
N TYR A 66 -2.67 7.76 -10.76
CA TYR A 66 -3.61 8.88 -10.63
C TYR A 66 -2.86 10.21 -10.43
N GLY A 67 -3.18 11.20 -11.25
CA GLY A 67 -2.54 12.51 -11.27
C GLY A 67 -1.04 12.51 -11.61
N LEU A 68 -0.48 11.43 -12.16
CA LEU A 68 0.91 11.44 -12.64
C LEU A 68 1.04 12.08 -14.02
N PRO A 69 2.09 12.88 -14.26
CA PRO A 69 2.39 13.40 -15.58
C PRO A 69 3.02 12.33 -16.48
N TRP A 70 2.70 12.40 -17.76
CA TRP A 70 3.24 11.54 -18.83
C TRP A 70 4.30 12.26 -19.66
N SER A 71 4.33 13.58 -19.58
CA SER A 71 5.34 14.43 -20.19
C SER A 71 5.47 15.73 -19.39
N PHE A 72 6.52 16.51 -19.64
CA PHE A 72 6.72 17.83 -19.04
C PHE A 72 6.59 18.91 -20.11
N ARG A 73 5.94 20.05 -19.79
CA ARG A 73 5.83 21.19 -20.73
C ARG A 73 7.17 21.81 -21.06
N SER A 74 8.07 21.81 -20.09
CA SER A 74 9.47 22.22 -20.24
C SER A 74 10.35 21.31 -19.39
N PRO A 75 11.62 21.10 -19.76
CA PRO A 75 12.54 20.28 -18.97
C PRO A 75 12.57 20.75 -17.51
N LEU A 76 12.41 19.80 -16.60
CA LEU A 76 12.31 20.05 -15.17
C LEU A 76 13.29 19.13 -14.44
N THR A 77 13.86 19.60 -13.35
CA THR A 77 14.58 18.76 -12.38
C THR A 77 14.00 19.02 -11.02
N TYR A 78 13.74 17.95 -10.26
CA TYR A 78 13.22 18.05 -8.91
C TYR A 78 13.81 16.93 -8.05
N PRO A 79 14.01 17.17 -6.74
CA PRO A 79 14.48 16.12 -5.85
C PRO A 79 13.37 15.08 -5.56
N GLU A 80 13.71 13.80 -5.61
CA GLU A 80 12.87 12.68 -5.15
C GLU A 80 13.54 11.98 -3.99
N VAL A 81 12.86 11.08 -3.27
CA VAL A 81 13.28 10.47 -1.99
C VAL A 81 14.81 10.39 -1.80
N ASP A 82 15.31 10.83 -0.67
CA ASP A 82 16.74 10.80 -0.35
C ASP A 82 16.95 10.16 1.01
N VAL A 83 17.09 8.84 1.00
CA VAL A 83 17.41 8.03 2.18
C VAL A 83 18.61 7.14 1.89
N THR A 84 19.29 6.69 2.94
CA THR A 84 20.36 5.70 2.77
C THR A 84 19.79 4.35 2.32
N ALA A 85 20.56 3.61 1.50
CA ALA A 85 20.20 2.24 1.17
C ALA A 85 19.96 1.40 2.43
N GLY A 86 18.94 0.54 2.40
CA GLY A 86 18.52 -0.26 3.54
C GLY A 86 17.65 0.46 4.58
N PHE A 87 17.30 1.73 4.38
CA PHE A 87 16.56 2.51 5.39
C PHE A 87 15.18 1.92 5.72
N LEU A 88 14.40 1.52 4.70
CA LEU A 88 13.07 0.93 4.89
C LEU A 88 13.12 -0.59 5.00
N ALA A 89 13.87 -1.24 4.10
CA ALA A 89 13.99 -2.68 4.05
C ALA A 89 15.44 -3.07 3.72
N ASP A 90 15.93 -4.09 4.41
CA ASP A 90 17.29 -4.61 4.21
C ASP A 90 17.50 -5.11 2.78
N GLY A 91 18.66 -4.80 2.18
CA GLY A 91 18.99 -5.15 0.80
C GLY A 91 18.21 -4.40 -0.28
N ILE A 92 17.48 -3.33 0.07
CA ILE A 92 16.76 -2.47 -0.88
C ILE A 92 17.28 -1.03 -0.78
N ASP A 93 17.56 -0.41 -1.93
CA ASP A 93 17.80 1.03 -2.03
C ASP A 93 16.55 1.75 -2.53
N SER A 94 15.86 2.48 -1.65
CA SER A 94 14.65 3.22 -2.02
C SER A 94 14.93 4.33 -3.06
N ASN A 95 16.16 4.84 -3.15
CA ASN A 95 16.51 5.88 -4.12
C ASN A 95 16.63 5.33 -5.54
N SER A 96 16.85 4.01 -5.71
CA SER A 96 16.89 3.35 -7.03
C SER A 96 15.56 3.43 -7.78
N PHE A 97 14.45 3.68 -7.07
CA PHE A 97 13.13 3.88 -7.65
C PHE A 97 12.83 5.35 -7.98
N ASN A 98 13.78 6.27 -7.80
CA ASN A 98 13.56 7.65 -8.19
C ASN A 98 13.62 7.83 -9.70
N ASP A 99 12.63 8.48 -10.31
CA ASP A 99 12.56 8.59 -11.77
C ASP A 99 13.51 9.66 -12.31
N MET A 100 13.67 10.76 -11.56
CA MET A 100 14.49 11.91 -11.95
C MET A 100 16.01 11.65 -11.86
N VAL A 101 16.44 10.55 -11.21
CA VAL A 101 17.86 10.24 -10.92
C VAL A 101 18.50 9.33 -11.99
N SER A 102 17.71 8.66 -12.83
CA SER A 102 18.26 7.73 -13.83
C SER A 102 18.65 8.42 -15.14
N LEU A 103 19.82 8.08 -15.68
CA LEU A 103 20.44 8.54 -16.94
C LEU A 103 19.66 8.08 -18.20
N GLY A 104 18.33 8.05 -18.15
CA GLY A 104 17.45 7.70 -19.26
C GLY A 104 16.92 8.93 -20.00
N PRO A 105 16.53 8.77 -21.29
CA PRO A 105 15.93 9.87 -22.06
C PRO A 105 14.57 10.33 -21.52
N ASP A 106 13.88 9.48 -20.74
CA ASP A 106 12.53 9.73 -20.22
C ASP A 106 12.52 9.79 -18.69
N LYS A 107 12.61 11.00 -18.12
CA LYS A 107 12.53 11.28 -16.67
C LYS A 107 11.08 11.29 -16.15
N ILE A 108 10.21 10.50 -16.76
CA ILE A 108 8.77 10.49 -16.52
C ILE A 108 8.45 9.51 -15.37
N PRO A 109 7.57 9.88 -14.43
CA PRO A 109 7.29 9.03 -13.29
C PRO A 109 6.66 7.67 -13.63
N LYS A 110 7.24 6.58 -13.12
CA LYS A 110 6.62 5.25 -13.20
C LYS A 110 5.56 5.10 -12.11
N ALA A 111 4.33 4.80 -12.50
CA ALA A 111 3.23 4.61 -11.55
C ALA A 111 3.49 3.50 -10.53
N ILE A 112 4.15 2.42 -10.95
CA ILE A 112 4.49 1.27 -10.12
C ILE A 112 5.92 0.83 -10.43
N ALA A 113 6.67 0.45 -9.39
CA ALA A 113 7.95 -0.22 -9.51
C ALA A 113 8.09 -1.26 -8.39
N SER A 114 8.97 -2.23 -8.55
CA SER A 114 9.26 -3.21 -7.50
C SER A 114 10.69 -3.71 -7.58
N ALA A 115 11.17 -4.27 -6.48
CA ALA A 115 12.41 -5.04 -6.46
C ALA A 115 12.32 -6.18 -5.44
N THR A 116 13.26 -7.11 -5.50
CA THR A 116 13.42 -8.16 -4.50
C THR A 116 14.62 -7.84 -3.61
N SER A 117 14.45 -7.93 -2.29
CA SER A 117 15.54 -7.75 -1.32
C SER A 117 16.63 -8.79 -1.58
N THR A 118 17.86 -8.32 -1.78
CA THR A 118 19.02 -9.19 -2.00
C THR A 118 19.40 -10.00 -0.75
N THR A 119 19.07 -9.49 0.44
CA THR A 119 19.37 -10.16 1.71
C THR A 119 18.27 -11.15 2.12
N THR A 120 17.00 -10.81 1.93
CA THR A 120 15.88 -11.57 2.49
C THR A 120 15.09 -12.35 1.45
N GLY A 121 15.15 -11.96 0.17
CA GLY A 121 14.31 -12.50 -0.91
C GLY A 121 12.84 -12.03 -0.85
N ILE A 122 12.50 -11.11 0.06
CA ILE A 122 11.17 -10.51 0.17
C ILE A 122 11.07 -9.37 -0.85
N ASP A 123 9.92 -9.26 -1.53
CA ASP A 123 9.70 -8.19 -2.49
C ASP A 123 9.35 -6.86 -1.84
N TYR A 124 9.53 -5.79 -2.61
CA TYR A 124 9.30 -4.40 -2.26
C TYR A 124 8.48 -3.76 -3.37
N LEU A 125 7.42 -3.04 -3.04
CA LEU A 125 6.52 -2.43 -4.02
C LEU A 125 6.45 -0.91 -3.83
N VAL A 126 6.68 -0.16 -4.88
CA VAL A 126 6.54 1.30 -4.94
C VAL A 126 5.31 1.64 -5.74
N VAL A 127 4.47 2.51 -5.19
CA VAL A 127 3.30 3.08 -5.85
C VAL A 127 3.42 4.60 -5.85
N LYS A 128 3.23 5.21 -7.02
CA LYS A 128 3.26 6.66 -7.22
C LYS A 128 1.90 7.15 -7.71
N SER A 129 1.39 8.18 -7.06
CA SER A 129 0.09 8.78 -7.32
C SER A 129 -0.01 10.09 -6.56
N THR A 130 -0.78 11.06 -7.04
CA THR A 130 -1.07 12.26 -6.23
C THR A 130 -1.82 11.90 -4.94
N MET A 131 -2.57 10.80 -4.93
CA MET A 131 -3.34 10.30 -3.78
C MET A 131 -2.58 9.33 -2.86
N ALA A 132 -1.33 8.97 -3.15
CA ALA A 132 -0.59 7.97 -2.36
C ALA A 132 -0.33 8.42 -0.91
N SER A 133 -0.31 9.75 -0.67
CA SER A 133 -0.21 10.34 0.67
C SER A 133 -1.55 10.33 1.40
N ILE A 134 -1.48 10.31 2.74
CA ILE A 134 -2.66 10.27 3.62
C ILE A 134 -3.19 11.65 4.01
N ASN A 135 -2.54 12.75 3.59
CA ASN A 135 -2.96 14.10 3.93
C ASN A 135 -4.33 14.47 3.30
N ALA A 136 -4.94 15.58 3.74
CA ALA A 136 -6.23 16.01 3.22
C ALA A 136 -6.10 16.58 1.79
N THR A 137 -4.97 17.24 1.49
CA THR A 137 -4.70 17.90 0.22
C THR A 137 -4.60 16.92 -0.96
N SER A 138 -3.98 15.75 -0.76
CA SER A 138 -3.76 14.71 -1.78
C SER A 138 -5.05 14.14 -2.36
N LYS A 139 -6.16 14.26 -1.61
CA LYS A 139 -7.48 13.73 -1.98
C LYS A 139 -8.29 14.72 -2.81
N LYS A 140 -7.83 15.97 -2.92
CA LYS A 140 -8.54 17.05 -3.61
C LYS A 140 -8.05 17.19 -5.04
N TRP A 141 -9.00 17.43 -5.94
CA TRP A 141 -8.72 17.70 -7.34
C TRP A 141 -9.78 18.65 -7.91
N SER A 142 -9.44 19.39 -8.95
CA SER A 142 -10.38 20.28 -9.65
C SER A 142 -9.95 20.55 -11.09
N PHE A 143 -10.69 21.36 -11.83
CA PHE A 143 -10.34 21.85 -13.15
C PHE A 143 -10.12 23.36 -13.12
N VAL A 144 -9.29 23.86 -14.04
CA VAL A 144 -9.21 25.30 -14.31
C VAL A 144 -10.18 25.64 -15.44
N ASN A 145 -11.22 26.41 -15.13
CA ASN A 145 -12.20 26.90 -16.10
C ASN A 145 -11.60 28.04 -16.90
N TYR A 146 -11.66 27.94 -18.22
CA TYR A 146 -11.27 29.03 -19.11
C TYR A 146 -12.19 30.23 -18.94
N SER A 147 -11.61 31.41 -18.72
CA SER A 147 -12.32 32.68 -18.70
C SER A 147 -11.42 33.80 -19.20
N VAL A 148 -12.02 34.73 -19.93
CA VAL A 148 -11.37 35.95 -20.40
C VAL A 148 -12.19 37.14 -19.96
N ASN A 149 -11.49 38.16 -19.47
CA ASN A 149 -12.08 39.46 -19.22
C ASN A 149 -11.54 40.42 -20.28
N GLU A 150 -12.46 40.98 -21.06
CA GLU A 150 -12.18 41.98 -22.07
C GLU A 150 -12.60 43.34 -21.54
N SER A 151 -11.61 44.17 -21.20
CA SER A 151 -11.85 45.56 -20.81
C SER A 151 -10.92 46.47 -21.60
N GLY A 152 -11.50 47.48 -22.27
CA GLY A 152 -10.75 48.43 -23.09
C GLY A 152 -10.05 47.83 -24.31
N GLY A 153 -10.52 46.68 -24.82
CA GLY A 153 -9.94 46.01 -26.00
C GLY A 153 -8.71 45.14 -25.69
N ILE A 154 -8.36 44.96 -24.41
CA ILE A 154 -7.31 44.05 -23.95
C ILE A 154 -8.00 42.84 -23.31
N ALA A 155 -7.78 41.66 -23.88
CA ALA A 155 -8.23 40.39 -23.30
C ALA A 155 -7.22 39.92 -22.26
N THR A 156 -7.66 39.73 -21.02
CA THR A 156 -6.85 39.17 -19.93
C THR A 156 -7.37 37.79 -19.53
N ASN A 157 -6.46 36.86 -19.27
CA ASN A 157 -6.81 35.49 -18.89
C ASN A 157 -7.15 35.42 -17.38
N GLU A 158 -8.45 35.41 -17.09
CA GLU A 158 -9.03 35.30 -15.75
C GLU A 158 -9.53 33.88 -15.44
N SER A 159 -8.92 32.87 -16.07
CA SER A 159 -9.24 31.47 -15.78
C SER A 159 -9.08 31.16 -14.29
N TYR A 160 -10.03 30.41 -13.74
CA TYR A 160 -10.14 30.16 -12.30
C TYR A 160 -10.35 28.67 -11.99
N ILE A 161 -9.91 28.25 -10.82
CA ILE A 161 -10.09 26.87 -10.33
C ILE A 161 -11.56 26.68 -9.95
N LYS A 162 -12.20 25.66 -10.51
CA LYS A 162 -13.59 25.31 -10.22
C LYS A 162 -13.74 24.99 -8.73
N GLN A 163 -14.81 25.52 -8.14
CA GLN A 163 -15.25 25.13 -6.81
C GLN A 163 -16.37 24.09 -6.91
N TRP A 164 -16.27 23.05 -6.10
CA TRP A 164 -17.30 22.05 -5.88
C TRP A 164 -18.36 22.57 -4.90
N SER A 165 -19.57 22.02 -5.00
CA SER A 165 -20.66 22.29 -4.05
C SER A 165 -20.29 21.92 -2.62
N THR A 166 -19.45 20.90 -2.47
CA THR A 166 -18.97 20.39 -1.19
C THR A 166 -17.69 21.13 -0.80
N LEU A 167 -17.73 21.90 0.29
CA LEU A 167 -16.61 22.74 0.71
C LEU A 167 -15.35 21.94 1.10
N SER A 168 -15.49 20.69 1.56
CA SER A 168 -14.33 19.85 1.91
C SER A 168 -13.50 19.42 0.69
N ASP A 169 -14.11 19.43 -0.50
CA ASP A 169 -13.44 19.03 -1.75
C ASP A 169 -12.70 20.20 -2.39
N ASN A 170 -12.94 21.43 -1.90
CA ASN A 170 -12.29 22.63 -2.37
C ASN A 170 -10.91 22.81 -1.75
N PHE A 171 -10.00 23.39 -2.53
CA PHE A 171 -8.69 23.79 -2.05
C PHE A 171 -8.79 24.91 -1.02
N VAL A 172 -7.89 24.89 -0.05
CA VAL A 172 -7.74 25.90 1.00
C VAL A 172 -6.41 26.63 0.79
N ASN A 173 -6.36 27.91 1.18
CA ASN A 173 -5.15 28.72 1.03
C ASN A 173 -3.94 28.07 1.70
N GLY A 174 -2.83 28.00 0.98
CA GLY A 174 -1.58 27.37 1.40
C GLY A 174 -1.42 25.91 0.95
N GLU A 175 -2.46 25.27 0.41
CA GLU A 175 -2.33 23.94 -0.18
C GLU A 175 -1.54 24.00 -1.49
N ASN A 176 -0.53 23.14 -1.63
CA ASN A 176 0.30 23.09 -2.83
C ASN A 176 -0.29 22.14 -3.85
N VAL A 177 -0.43 22.66 -5.07
CA VAL A 177 -1.11 21.97 -6.16
C VAL A 177 -0.21 21.88 -7.38
N VAL A 178 -0.41 20.82 -8.15
CA VAL A 178 0.18 20.63 -9.47
C VAL A 178 -0.93 20.65 -10.51
N THR A 179 -0.62 21.16 -11.70
CA THR A 179 -1.60 21.21 -12.80
C THR A 179 -1.12 20.33 -13.95
N LEU A 180 -2.00 19.46 -14.44
CA LEU A 180 -1.82 18.67 -15.65
C LEU A 180 -2.63 19.27 -16.79
N ILE A 181 -2.00 19.36 -17.96
CA ILE A 181 -2.62 19.73 -19.22
C ILE A 181 -3.01 18.43 -19.91
N ASN A 182 -4.32 18.22 -20.09
CA ASN A 182 -4.82 17.08 -20.85
C ASN A 182 -4.89 17.48 -22.33
N ILE A 183 -3.93 16.97 -23.11
CA ILE A 183 -3.85 17.22 -24.54
C ILE A 183 -4.56 16.06 -25.24
N THR A 184 -5.72 16.32 -25.82
CA THR A 184 -6.40 15.34 -26.67
C THR A 184 -5.86 15.45 -28.10
N ASN A 185 -5.00 14.52 -28.52
CA ASN A 185 -4.58 14.44 -29.91
C ASN A 185 -5.69 13.81 -30.75
N GLN A 186 -6.57 14.65 -31.32
CA GLN A 186 -7.77 14.22 -32.07
C GLN A 186 -7.47 13.28 -33.26
N LYS A 187 -6.25 13.27 -33.81
CA LYS A 187 -5.84 12.38 -34.91
C LYS A 187 -5.41 10.97 -34.47
N ALA A 188 -4.99 10.79 -33.22
CA ALA A 188 -4.47 9.52 -32.72
C ALA A 188 -5.38 8.87 -31.65
N GLY A 189 -6.42 9.58 -31.19
CA GLY A 189 -7.23 9.14 -30.05
C GLY A 189 -6.45 9.07 -28.73
N THR A 190 -5.21 9.55 -28.72
CA THR A 190 -4.30 9.48 -27.56
C THR A 190 -4.46 10.74 -26.73
N ILE A 191 -4.74 10.55 -25.44
CA ILE A 191 -4.63 11.61 -24.43
C ILE A 191 -3.15 11.69 -24.04
N ASP A 192 -2.61 12.89 -23.91
CA ASP A 192 -1.34 13.10 -23.21
C ASP A 192 -1.57 13.96 -21.97
N ARG A 193 -0.90 13.64 -20.87
CA ARG A 193 -1.00 14.35 -19.60
C ARG A 193 0.31 15.07 -19.34
N GLN A 194 0.38 16.33 -19.73
CA GLN A 194 1.61 17.10 -19.60
C GLN A 194 1.60 17.90 -18.29
N LEU A 195 2.68 17.82 -17.50
CA LEU A 195 2.83 18.68 -16.32
C LEU A 195 2.98 20.13 -16.76
N ALA A 196 2.09 21.01 -16.30
CA ALA A 196 2.26 22.43 -16.44
C ALA A 196 3.39 22.90 -15.51
N ASN A 197 4.28 23.72 -16.04
CA ASN A 197 5.33 24.39 -15.29
C ASN A 197 5.57 25.78 -15.87
N ASP A 198 6.11 26.68 -15.05
CA ASP A 198 6.49 28.04 -15.45
C ASP A 198 7.98 28.15 -15.84
N GLY A 199 8.64 27.01 -16.04
CA GLY A 199 10.07 26.90 -16.34
C GLY A 199 10.98 26.81 -15.11
N ALA A 200 10.52 27.20 -13.92
CA ALA A 200 11.29 27.12 -12.67
C ALA A 200 10.61 26.23 -11.61
N ALA A 201 9.29 26.30 -11.52
CA ALA A 201 8.46 25.58 -10.58
C ALA A 201 7.44 24.68 -11.30
N PHE A 202 7.18 23.54 -10.68
CA PHE A 202 6.17 22.57 -11.15
C PHE A 202 4.87 22.61 -10.34
N TYR A 203 4.83 23.46 -9.31
CA TYR A 203 3.71 23.60 -8.40
C TYR A 203 3.58 25.05 -7.97
N TYR A 204 2.40 25.40 -7.45
CA TYR A 204 2.15 26.67 -6.78
C TYR A 204 1.29 26.45 -5.55
N SER A 205 1.37 27.35 -4.58
CA SER A 205 0.45 27.37 -3.45
C SER A 205 -0.88 27.98 -3.88
N TYR A 206 -1.97 27.28 -3.60
CA TYR A 206 -3.32 27.80 -3.78
C TYR A 206 -3.50 29.04 -2.90
N ALA A 207 -3.86 30.16 -3.52
CA ALA A 207 -4.01 31.46 -2.86
C ALA A 207 -5.25 32.17 -3.41
N GLY A 208 -6.41 31.51 -3.30
CA GLY A 208 -7.66 31.93 -3.89
C GLY A 208 -7.96 31.27 -5.24
N LEU A 209 -8.95 31.81 -5.94
CA LEU A 209 -9.55 31.17 -7.11
C LEU A 209 -8.66 31.13 -8.36
N PHE A 210 -7.72 32.06 -8.48
CA PHE A 210 -6.94 32.23 -9.70
C PHE A 210 -5.58 31.52 -9.59
N PRO A 211 -5.18 30.71 -10.58
CA PRO A 211 -3.84 30.14 -10.63
C PRO A 211 -2.76 31.24 -10.65
N ALA A 212 -1.62 30.95 -10.01
CA ALA A 212 -0.58 31.95 -9.73
C ALA A 212 0.03 32.61 -10.98
N THR A 213 0.16 31.85 -12.08
CA THR A 213 0.75 32.32 -13.33
C THR A 213 -0.03 31.80 -14.53
N ASP A 214 0.15 32.43 -15.70
CA ASP A 214 -0.49 31.99 -16.94
C ASP A 214 0.02 30.63 -17.43
N ALA A 215 1.14 30.13 -16.89
CA ALA A 215 1.64 28.78 -17.17
C ALA A 215 0.66 27.68 -16.69
N TYR A 216 -0.15 27.98 -15.66
CA TYR A 216 -1.13 27.08 -15.07
C TYR A 216 -2.57 27.37 -15.51
N LYS A 217 -2.76 28.24 -16.51
CA LYS A 217 -4.08 28.59 -17.05
C LYS A 217 -4.26 28.06 -18.48
N PRO A 218 -5.47 27.62 -18.85
CA PRO A 218 -5.78 27.33 -20.24
C PRO A 218 -5.71 28.60 -21.08
N VAL A 219 -5.10 28.51 -22.26
CA VAL A 219 -4.98 29.61 -23.22
C VAL A 219 -6.20 29.63 -24.16
N THR A 220 -6.79 28.46 -24.41
CA THR A 220 -7.98 28.30 -25.24
C THR A 220 -9.08 27.55 -24.48
N PRO A 221 -10.36 27.75 -24.82
CA PRO A 221 -11.48 27.04 -24.16
C PRO A 221 -11.46 25.52 -24.40
N SER A 222 -10.70 25.05 -25.40
CA SER A 222 -10.53 23.63 -25.71
C SER A 222 -9.50 22.92 -24.82
N GLN A 223 -8.65 23.66 -24.11
CA GLN A 223 -7.63 23.08 -23.24
C GLN A 223 -8.24 22.72 -21.88
N ILE A 224 -8.03 21.47 -21.45
CA ILE A 224 -8.48 20.99 -20.14
C ILE A 224 -7.27 20.95 -19.21
N PHE A 225 -7.30 21.79 -18.19
CA PHE A 225 -6.30 21.82 -17.13
C PHE A 225 -6.91 21.19 -15.88
N THR A 226 -6.29 20.13 -15.36
CA THR A 226 -6.70 19.45 -14.13
C THR A 226 -5.70 19.75 -13.03
N VAL A 227 -6.19 20.22 -11.89
CA VAL A 227 -5.41 20.57 -10.71
C VAL A 227 -5.52 19.46 -9.68
N TYR A 228 -4.39 18.99 -9.18
CA TYR A 228 -4.32 18.00 -8.11
C TYR A 228 -3.62 18.59 -6.90
N GLY A 229 -4.18 18.40 -5.72
CA GLY A 229 -3.48 18.68 -4.47
C GLY A 229 -2.44 17.60 -4.19
N ILE A 230 -1.30 18.01 -3.64
CA ILE A 230 -0.22 17.09 -3.25
C ILE A 230 0.02 17.13 -1.75
N ASP A 231 0.27 18.32 -1.19
CA ASP A 231 0.56 18.53 0.23
C ASP A 231 0.32 19.99 0.66
N ASP A 232 0.34 20.26 1.96
CA ASP A 232 0.33 21.63 2.53
C ASP A 232 1.76 22.17 2.80
N LYS A 233 2.79 21.39 2.45
CA LYS A 233 4.22 21.73 2.60
C LYS A 233 4.90 21.96 1.24
N PRO A 234 6.05 22.65 1.20
CA PRO A 234 6.84 22.80 -0.03
C PRO A 234 7.09 21.44 -0.69
N LEU A 235 6.79 21.35 -1.98
CA LEU A 235 6.82 20.09 -2.70
C LEU A 235 8.22 19.78 -3.22
N ARG A 236 8.62 18.54 -3.01
CA ARG A 236 9.87 17.97 -3.53
C ARG A 236 9.74 17.42 -4.94
N MET A 237 8.61 16.78 -5.21
CA MET A 237 8.29 16.08 -6.46
C MET A 237 6.81 16.30 -6.79
N PRO A 238 6.37 16.18 -8.06
CA PRO A 238 5.02 16.55 -8.49
C PRO A 238 3.93 15.53 -8.15
N TYR A 239 4.23 14.55 -7.29
CA TYR A 239 3.36 13.45 -6.93
C TYR A 239 3.68 12.95 -5.52
N ASN A 240 2.82 12.10 -4.96
CA ASN A 240 3.11 11.38 -3.73
C ASN A 240 3.61 9.95 -4.03
N ARG A 241 4.44 9.41 -3.14
CA ARG A 241 5.01 8.06 -3.25
C ARG A 241 4.72 7.27 -1.98
N ALA A 242 4.24 6.05 -2.14
CA ALA A 242 4.03 5.09 -1.07
C ALA A 242 4.78 3.79 -1.38
N ASP A 243 5.55 3.32 -0.40
CA ASP A 243 6.37 2.13 -0.51
C ASP A 243 5.85 1.06 0.45
N PHE A 244 5.57 -0.13 -0.07
CA PHE A 244 5.11 -1.29 0.69
C PHE A 244 6.24 -2.29 0.85
N TYR A 245 6.54 -2.66 2.09
CA TYR A 245 7.66 -3.52 2.41
C TYR A 245 7.47 -4.22 3.75
N VAL A 246 8.16 -5.34 3.92
CA VAL A 246 8.22 -6.04 5.22
C VAL A 246 9.51 -5.65 5.91
N ASN A 247 9.40 -5.11 7.12
CA ASN A 247 10.54 -4.84 7.99
C ASN A 247 10.39 -5.62 9.30
N ARG A 248 11.50 -5.92 9.95
CA ARG A 248 11.59 -6.74 11.15
C ARG A 248 12.17 -5.91 12.28
N PRO A 249 11.37 -5.01 12.88
CA PRO A 249 11.82 -4.23 14.02
C PRO A 249 12.15 -5.14 15.21
N SER A 250 12.93 -4.67 16.16
CA SER A 250 13.23 -5.42 17.39
C SER A 250 11.98 -5.68 18.27
N ASN A 251 10.91 -4.92 18.04
CA ASN A 251 9.72 -4.86 18.89
C ASN A 251 8.47 -5.44 18.18
N VAL A 252 8.61 -6.53 17.42
CA VAL A 252 7.44 -7.25 16.90
C VAL A 252 6.63 -7.80 18.09
N PRO A 253 5.27 -7.77 18.06
CA PRO A 253 4.45 -8.30 19.14
C PRO A 253 4.86 -9.73 19.55
N SER A 254 4.85 -10.02 20.85
CA SER A 254 5.27 -11.33 21.38
C SER A 254 4.35 -12.50 20.98
N SER A 255 3.16 -12.19 20.43
CA SER A 255 2.29 -13.17 19.81
C SER A 255 2.82 -13.65 18.46
N CYS A 256 3.66 -12.86 17.79
CA CYS A 256 4.24 -13.22 16.52
C CYS A 256 5.35 -14.27 16.67
N ASN A 257 5.44 -15.16 15.70
CA ASN A 257 6.49 -16.14 15.62
C ASN A 257 7.85 -15.44 15.44
N PRO A 258 8.89 -15.83 16.18
CA PRO A 258 10.24 -15.33 15.94
C PRO A 258 10.62 -15.35 14.45
N GLY A 259 11.25 -14.27 13.99
CA GLY A 259 11.65 -14.14 12.59
C GLY A 259 10.53 -13.72 11.65
N THR A 260 9.32 -13.43 12.11
CA THR A 260 8.34 -12.63 11.34
C THR A 260 8.60 -11.13 11.49
N GLY A 261 7.99 -10.34 10.62
CA GLY A 261 8.06 -8.88 10.62
C GLY A 261 6.69 -8.24 10.53
N VAL A 262 6.68 -6.98 10.15
CA VAL A 262 5.50 -6.16 9.96
C VAL A 262 5.52 -5.62 8.53
N LEU A 263 4.39 -5.72 7.84
CA LEU A 263 4.17 -5.06 6.56
C LEU A 263 3.89 -3.57 6.84
N TYR A 264 4.69 -2.70 6.25
CA TYR A 264 4.56 -1.26 6.38
C TYR A 264 4.13 -0.61 5.05
N LYS A 265 3.42 0.50 5.16
CA LYS A 265 3.31 1.54 4.13
C LYS A 265 4.22 2.71 4.55
N GLY A 266 5.28 2.97 3.80
CA GLY A 266 6.11 4.16 3.93
C GLY A 266 5.63 5.25 2.99
N VAL A 267 5.12 6.38 3.51
CA VAL A 267 4.74 7.54 2.71
C VAL A 267 5.91 8.52 2.65
N ALA A 268 6.34 8.88 1.45
CA ALA A 268 7.42 9.84 1.25
C ALA A 268 7.05 11.24 1.77
N VAL A 269 8.00 11.90 2.42
CA VAL A 269 7.80 13.24 2.99
C VAL A 269 8.43 14.30 2.09
N HIS A 270 7.66 15.30 1.69
CA HIS A 270 8.15 16.34 0.78
C HIS A 270 9.22 17.25 1.40
N THR A 271 9.17 17.53 2.70
CA THR A 271 10.11 18.47 3.34
C THR A 271 11.51 17.90 3.55
N THR A 272 11.63 16.59 3.80
CA THR A 272 12.91 15.94 4.12
C THR A 272 13.39 14.97 3.06
N GLY A 273 12.48 14.45 2.22
CA GLY A 273 12.79 13.34 1.32
C GLY A 273 12.87 11.98 2.01
N GLY A 274 12.55 11.90 3.30
CA GLY A 274 12.44 10.64 4.04
C GLY A 274 11.06 10.00 3.93
N PHE A 275 10.72 9.13 4.88
CA PHE A 275 9.43 8.44 4.94
C PHE A 275 8.80 8.50 6.33
N VAL A 276 7.47 8.55 6.38
CA VAL A 276 6.68 8.19 7.56
C VAL A 276 6.12 6.78 7.36
N GLN A 277 6.31 5.90 8.32
CA GLN A 277 5.97 4.47 8.22
C GLN A 277 4.69 4.17 8.98
N TYR A 278 3.76 3.47 8.34
CA TYR A 278 2.49 3.03 8.92
C TYR A 278 2.43 1.49 8.91
N PRO A 279 2.37 0.82 10.06
CA PRO A 279 2.20 -0.63 10.11
C PRO A 279 0.81 -1.00 9.57
N LEU A 280 0.75 -2.01 8.72
CA LEU A 280 -0.50 -2.49 8.08
C LEU A 280 -0.90 -3.87 8.58
N LEU A 281 0.08 -4.76 8.76
CA LEU A 281 -0.15 -6.14 9.16
C LEU A 281 1.08 -6.67 9.90
N ASP A 282 0.85 -7.18 11.11
CA ASP A 282 1.87 -7.83 11.92
C ASP A 282 2.05 -9.30 11.56
N CYS A 283 3.11 -9.91 12.12
CA CYS A 283 3.39 -11.33 11.99
C CYS A 283 3.57 -11.84 10.54
N VAL A 284 4.13 -10.98 9.68
CA VAL A 284 4.36 -11.25 8.25
C VAL A 284 5.67 -12.00 8.05
N GLY A 285 5.60 -13.18 7.44
CA GLY A 285 6.76 -14.00 7.12
C GLY A 285 7.43 -13.62 5.81
N ASP A 286 6.64 -13.31 4.78
CA ASP A 286 7.10 -13.08 3.40
C ASP A 286 6.08 -12.25 2.60
N MET A 287 6.57 -11.55 1.57
CA MET A 287 5.76 -10.84 0.59
C MET A 287 6.38 -11.03 -0.80
N GLN A 288 5.55 -11.39 -1.78
CA GLN A 288 5.96 -11.57 -3.17
C GLN A 288 5.01 -10.81 -4.10
N VAL A 289 5.55 -10.21 -5.15
CA VAL A 289 4.80 -9.40 -6.12
C VAL A 289 5.00 -9.95 -7.53
N ALA A 290 3.93 -9.97 -8.32
CA ALA A 290 3.97 -10.33 -9.73
C ALA A 290 3.10 -9.38 -10.55
N PHE A 291 3.48 -9.18 -11.81
CA PHE A 291 2.81 -8.30 -12.76
C PHE A 291 2.28 -9.10 -13.94
N GLU A 292 1.05 -8.81 -14.34
CA GLU A 292 0.44 -9.29 -15.58
C GLU A 292 0.48 -8.17 -16.62
N LEU A 293 1.32 -8.35 -17.65
CA LEU A 293 1.53 -7.40 -18.74
C LEU A 293 0.95 -7.94 -20.04
N ASP A 294 0.28 -7.11 -20.81
CA ASP A 294 -0.12 -7.38 -22.20
C ASP A 294 0.69 -6.45 -23.11
N LEU A 295 1.91 -6.89 -23.46
CA LEU A 295 2.90 -6.08 -24.16
C LEU A 295 2.53 -5.79 -25.62
N LEU A 296 1.70 -6.65 -26.22
CA LEU A 296 1.30 -6.57 -27.63
C LEU A 296 -0.15 -6.12 -27.81
N ASN A 297 -0.88 -5.93 -26.71
CA ASN A 297 -2.32 -5.64 -26.70
C ASN A 297 -3.14 -6.68 -27.50
N ASP A 298 -2.71 -7.93 -27.43
CA ASP A 298 -3.30 -9.07 -28.13
C ASP A 298 -4.09 -9.99 -27.19
N GLY A 299 -4.19 -9.62 -25.91
CA GLY A 299 -4.83 -10.40 -24.85
C GLY A 299 -3.94 -11.49 -24.26
N ASN A 300 -2.70 -11.67 -24.74
CA ASN A 300 -1.77 -12.63 -24.18
C ASN A 300 -1.00 -12.02 -23.00
N ILE A 301 -1.22 -12.59 -21.81
CA ILE A 301 -0.60 -12.11 -20.57
C ILE A 301 0.81 -12.67 -20.43
N THR A 302 1.77 -11.75 -20.36
CA THR A 302 3.16 -11.98 -19.94
C THR A 302 3.28 -11.70 -18.44
N TYR A 303 3.83 -12.66 -17.69
CA TYR A 303 4.08 -12.50 -16.27
C TYR A 303 5.50 -11.95 -16.04
N ALA A 304 5.64 -10.97 -15.14
CA ALA A 304 6.92 -10.40 -14.75
C ALA A 304 7.05 -10.34 -13.22
N LYS A 305 8.26 -10.57 -12.70
CA LYS A 305 8.56 -10.44 -11.25
C LYS A 305 8.89 -9.00 -10.84
N ASN A 306 9.50 -8.25 -11.76
CA ASN A 306 9.76 -6.83 -11.60
C ASN A 306 9.42 -6.09 -12.90
N LEU A 307 9.46 -4.76 -12.84
CA LEU A 307 9.21 -3.88 -13.98
C LEU A 307 10.50 -3.21 -14.48
N ASP A 308 11.64 -3.84 -14.19
CA ASP A 308 12.95 -3.33 -14.58
C ASP A 308 13.12 -3.38 -16.10
N GLY A 309 13.71 -2.34 -16.67
CA GLY A 309 13.87 -2.22 -18.13
C GLY A 309 12.63 -1.72 -18.89
N TYR A 310 11.43 -1.72 -18.28
CA TYR A 310 10.25 -1.11 -18.88
C TYR A 310 10.17 0.40 -18.64
N THR A 311 9.78 1.14 -19.68
CA THR A 311 9.54 2.60 -19.59
C THR A 311 8.21 2.90 -18.88
N ALA A 312 8.05 4.12 -18.36
CA ALA A 312 6.77 4.56 -17.79
C ALA A 312 5.61 4.47 -18.80
N LYS A 313 5.88 4.66 -20.09
CA LYS A 313 4.88 4.49 -21.15
C LYS A 313 4.47 3.03 -21.31
N THR A 314 5.45 2.13 -21.43
CA THR A 314 5.18 0.69 -21.58
C THR A 314 4.39 0.15 -20.40
N ILE A 315 4.73 0.53 -19.17
CA ILE A 315 3.99 0.11 -17.97
C ILE A 315 2.54 0.58 -18.04
N ARG A 316 2.28 1.83 -18.44
CA ARG A 316 0.91 2.37 -18.54
C ARG A 316 0.06 1.61 -19.56
N GLU A 317 0.59 1.37 -20.75
CA GLU A 317 -0.15 0.76 -21.85
C GLU A 317 -0.35 -0.76 -21.69
N SER A 318 0.57 -1.44 -21.00
CA SER A 318 0.60 -2.90 -20.93
C SER A 318 0.21 -3.50 -19.58
N LEU A 319 0.31 -2.78 -18.45
CA LEU A 319 0.03 -3.37 -17.14
C LEU A 319 -1.47 -3.62 -16.94
N LYS A 320 -1.86 -4.91 -16.89
CA LYS A 320 -3.26 -5.31 -16.72
C LYS A 320 -3.60 -5.61 -15.27
N ARG A 321 -2.72 -6.27 -14.52
CA ARG A 321 -2.93 -6.59 -13.09
C ARG A 321 -1.63 -6.62 -12.30
N VAL A 322 -1.73 -6.27 -11.02
CA VAL A 322 -0.69 -6.47 -10.00
C VAL A 322 -1.19 -7.53 -9.04
N ARG A 323 -0.37 -8.54 -8.79
CA ARG A 323 -0.62 -9.59 -7.81
C ARG A 323 0.34 -9.47 -6.66
N VAL A 324 -0.20 -9.51 -5.44
CA VAL A 324 0.58 -9.47 -4.21
C VAL A 324 0.20 -10.67 -3.36
N TYR A 325 1.21 -11.42 -2.93
CA TYR A 325 1.07 -12.59 -2.07
C TYR A 325 1.77 -12.30 -0.75
N ILE A 326 1.05 -12.41 0.35
CA ILE A 326 1.58 -12.11 1.68
C ILE A 326 1.38 -13.34 2.56
N LEU A 327 2.48 -13.86 3.08
CA LEU A 327 2.48 -14.91 4.10
C LEU A 327 2.46 -14.25 5.47
N ALA A 328 1.43 -14.51 6.26
CA ALA A 328 1.36 -14.10 7.65
C ALA A 328 0.76 -15.22 8.50
N HIS A 329 0.75 -15.07 9.81
CA HIS A 329 0.00 -15.98 10.68
C HIS A 329 -0.99 -15.22 11.56
N GLU A 330 -2.06 -15.91 11.95
CA GLU A 330 -3.12 -15.35 12.79
C GLU A 330 -2.97 -15.81 14.24
N GLY A 331 -3.24 -14.89 15.18
CA GLY A 331 -3.17 -15.17 16.61
C GLY A 331 -1.76 -15.50 17.10
N GLY A 332 -1.70 -16.01 18.33
CA GLY A 332 -0.44 -16.43 18.98
C GLY A 332 -0.16 -17.92 18.83
N ARG A 333 1.02 -18.32 19.31
CA ARG A 333 1.44 -19.72 19.35
C ARG A 333 0.40 -20.61 20.04
N ASP A 334 0.00 -21.69 19.37
CA ASP A 334 -0.81 -22.77 19.92
C ASP A 334 0.00 -24.06 19.97
N ARG A 335 0.45 -24.45 21.17
CA ARG A 335 1.31 -25.63 21.37
C ARG A 335 0.66 -26.95 20.96
N ASN A 336 -0.67 -26.99 20.92
CA ASN A 336 -1.42 -28.19 20.54
C ASN A 336 -1.77 -28.21 19.04
N PHE A 337 -1.52 -27.11 18.34
CA PHE A 337 -1.71 -27.00 16.90
C PHE A 337 -0.45 -27.40 16.17
N ILE A 338 -0.61 -28.15 15.08
CA ILE A 338 0.45 -28.48 14.13
C ILE A 338 -0.07 -28.11 12.76
N TYR A 339 0.63 -27.17 12.11
CA TYR A 339 0.30 -26.74 10.75
C TYR A 339 0.43 -27.94 9.79
N PRO A 340 -0.62 -28.25 9.00
CA PRO A 340 -0.58 -29.40 8.11
C PRO A 340 0.43 -29.19 6.98
N VAL A 341 1.41 -30.09 6.88
CA VAL A 341 2.41 -30.10 5.81
C VAL A 341 2.28 -31.41 5.03
N ASN A 342 1.82 -31.31 3.78
CA ASN A 342 1.65 -32.48 2.90
C ASN A 342 2.94 -32.82 2.14
N ASP A 343 3.74 -31.81 1.80
CA ASP A 343 5.04 -31.96 1.13
C ASP A 343 6.07 -31.08 1.86
N THR A 344 7.08 -31.70 2.45
CA THR A 344 8.12 -30.99 3.21
C THR A 344 9.01 -30.10 2.35
N SER A 345 9.09 -30.36 1.04
CA SER A 345 9.81 -29.51 0.08
C SER A 345 9.01 -28.29 -0.36
N LYS A 346 7.68 -28.31 -0.16
CA LYS A 346 6.73 -27.26 -0.53
C LYS A 346 5.73 -27.02 0.61
N ALA A 347 6.24 -26.76 1.81
CA ALA A 347 5.41 -26.61 3.00
C ALA A 347 4.47 -25.39 2.90
N LEU A 348 4.97 -24.28 2.33
CA LEU A 348 4.19 -23.08 2.03
C LEU A 348 4.60 -22.51 0.67
N VAL A 349 3.63 -22.00 -0.10
CA VAL A 349 3.86 -21.37 -1.40
C VAL A 349 3.33 -19.93 -1.36
N VAL A 350 4.23 -18.96 -1.42
CA VAL A 350 3.92 -17.53 -1.44
C VAL A 350 3.96 -17.06 -2.88
N GLY A 351 2.87 -17.30 -3.59
CA GLY A 351 2.76 -17.17 -5.03
C GLY A 351 1.55 -17.96 -5.52
N ASP A 352 1.33 -17.96 -6.83
CA ASP A 352 0.25 -18.76 -7.41
C ASP A 352 0.78 -20.16 -7.79
N PRO A 353 0.20 -21.23 -7.20
CA PRO A 353 0.70 -22.60 -7.37
C PRO A 353 0.45 -23.16 -8.77
N ALA A 354 -0.40 -22.52 -9.58
CA ALA A 354 -0.65 -22.93 -10.96
C ALA A 354 0.49 -22.52 -11.91
N PHE A 355 1.40 -21.63 -11.49
CA PHE A 355 2.54 -21.23 -12.30
C PHE A 355 3.71 -22.21 -12.12
N THR A 356 4.15 -22.79 -13.24
CA THR A 356 5.09 -23.91 -13.26
C THR A 356 6.51 -23.55 -12.86
N VAL A 357 6.94 -22.28 -12.85
CA VAL A 357 8.21 -21.82 -12.26
C VAL A 357 8.30 -20.27 -12.20
N SER A 358 8.75 -19.75 -11.05
CA SER A 358 9.40 -18.43 -10.82
C SER A 358 8.59 -17.20 -10.34
N PHE A 359 7.25 -17.22 -10.26
CA PHE A 359 6.49 -16.07 -9.75
C PHE A 359 6.04 -16.27 -8.30
N GLY A 360 6.98 -16.04 -7.39
CA GLY A 360 6.79 -16.17 -5.94
C GLY A 360 7.91 -16.93 -5.26
N ARG A 361 7.66 -17.39 -4.03
CA ARG A 361 8.62 -18.14 -3.22
C ARG A 361 8.00 -19.41 -2.65
N ILE A 362 8.74 -20.51 -2.78
CA ILE A 362 8.40 -21.78 -2.13
C ILE A 362 9.25 -21.90 -0.87
N TRP A 363 8.60 -22.21 0.25
CA TRP A 363 9.22 -22.46 1.52
C TRP A 363 9.19 -23.96 1.83
N SER A 364 10.36 -24.57 1.97
CA SER A 364 10.44 -25.92 2.54
C SER A 364 10.26 -25.87 4.06
N ALA A 365 9.90 -27.00 4.66
CA ALA A 365 9.81 -27.10 6.13
C ALA A 365 11.15 -26.81 6.81
N ALA A 366 12.27 -27.12 6.14
CA ALA A 366 13.62 -26.81 6.62
C ALA A 366 13.90 -25.29 6.58
N ASP A 367 13.53 -24.61 5.49
CA ASP A 367 13.70 -23.15 5.36
C ASP A 367 12.84 -22.41 6.39
N LEU A 368 11.61 -22.88 6.62
CA LEU A 368 10.72 -22.33 7.64
C LEU A 368 11.30 -22.51 9.04
N ALA A 369 11.84 -23.69 9.35
CA ALA A 369 12.47 -23.94 10.64
C ALA A 369 13.75 -23.10 10.83
N ALA A 370 14.55 -22.94 9.78
CA ALA A 370 15.75 -22.11 9.80
C ALA A 370 15.41 -20.61 9.98
N ARG A 371 14.33 -20.15 9.33
CA ARG A 371 13.95 -18.73 9.34
C ARG A 371 13.11 -18.32 10.54
N PHE A 372 12.18 -19.17 10.95
CA PHE A 372 11.15 -18.88 11.94
C PHE A 372 11.26 -19.74 13.21
N GLY A 373 12.31 -20.56 13.32
CA GLY A 373 12.52 -21.46 14.45
C GLY A 373 11.74 -22.78 14.36
N PRO A 374 12.05 -23.76 15.22
CA PRO A 374 11.49 -25.11 15.16
C PRO A 374 9.97 -25.14 15.43
N ASP A 375 9.47 -24.14 16.15
CA ASP A 375 8.08 -24.05 16.59
C ASP A 375 7.14 -23.42 15.55
N TRP A 376 7.62 -23.16 14.32
CA TRP A 376 6.83 -22.49 13.28
C TRP A 376 5.50 -23.18 12.98
N GLN A 377 5.43 -24.50 13.14
CA GLN A 377 4.21 -25.29 12.91
C GLN A 377 3.13 -25.03 13.97
N ASN A 378 3.47 -24.47 15.13
CA ASN A 378 2.51 -24.11 16.16
C ASN A 378 1.77 -22.78 15.89
N TYR A 379 1.91 -22.23 14.68
CA TYR A 379 1.25 -21.00 14.25
C TYR A 379 0.33 -21.27 13.06
N ARG A 380 -0.79 -20.55 12.99
CA ARG A 380 -1.78 -20.66 11.92
C ARG A 380 -1.41 -19.76 10.76
N TRP A 381 -0.56 -20.28 9.88
CA TRP A 381 -0.14 -19.56 8.67
C TRP A 381 -1.29 -19.42 7.68
N LYS A 382 -1.28 -18.29 6.96
CA LYS A 382 -2.25 -17.95 5.94
C LYS A 382 -1.56 -17.14 4.85
N ILE A 383 -1.98 -17.37 3.62
CA ILE A 383 -1.53 -16.61 2.46
C ILE A 383 -2.68 -15.70 2.04
N TYR A 384 -2.41 -14.40 2.05
CA TYR A 384 -3.30 -13.39 1.49
C TYR A 384 -2.90 -13.15 0.03
N THR A 385 -3.87 -13.28 -0.87
CA THR A 385 -3.67 -13.04 -2.30
C THR A 385 -4.51 -11.85 -2.73
N LEU A 386 -3.84 -10.80 -3.20
CA LEU A 386 -4.46 -9.62 -3.79
C LEU A 386 -4.21 -9.66 -5.29
N ALA A 387 -5.27 -9.61 -6.10
CA ALA A 387 -5.19 -9.44 -7.55
C ALA A 387 -5.93 -8.16 -7.92
N ILE A 388 -5.19 -7.15 -8.37
CA ILE A 388 -5.67 -5.77 -8.46
C ILE A 388 -5.42 -5.25 -9.87
N LYS A 389 -6.45 -4.65 -10.48
CA LYS A 389 -6.33 -3.95 -11.75
C LYS A 389 -6.16 -2.44 -11.47
N PRO A 390 -5.03 -1.81 -11.84
CA PRO A 390 -4.92 -0.36 -11.80
C PRO A 390 -5.95 0.28 -12.74
N THR A 391 -6.66 1.32 -12.30
CA THR A 391 -7.72 1.96 -13.09
C THR A 391 -7.28 3.26 -13.76
N ASN A 392 -6.10 3.76 -13.43
CA ASN A 392 -5.63 5.10 -13.83
C ASN A 392 -4.45 5.09 -14.82
N LEU A 393 -4.15 3.92 -15.39
CA LEU A 393 -3.05 3.71 -16.33
C LEU A 393 -3.48 3.67 -17.81
N ASP A 394 -4.76 3.36 -18.08
CA ASP A 394 -5.38 3.32 -19.41
C ASP A 394 -5.86 4.70 -19.89
#